data_AF-A0A916E5L3-F1
#
_entry.id   AF-A0A916E5L3-F1
#
_cell.length_a   1.000
_cell.length_b   1.000
_cell.length_c   1.000
_cell.angle_alpha   90.00
_cell.angle_beta   90.00
_cell.angle_gamma   90.00
#
_symmetry.space_group_name_H-M   'P 1'
#
loop_
_entity.id
_entity.type
_entity.pdbx_description
1 polymer ?
#
loop_
_entity_poly.entity_id
_entity_poly.type
_entity_poly.pdbx_seq_one_letter_code
_entity_poly.pdbx_strand_id
1 'polypeptide(L)'
;MFEISNGKRETPIPNTPSEYINIYTKCWKDNPDDRPDMEQVFSELKQEAESDGATQSAKQQTKSKAKELGNLAEDDDELNKIELKSLMRKLLEKIYTQDEYKIKVEDPFKSQANIDICRMLIPKLQEDFKLIKYNPSYKQVEECLRSIHKTGRNTYLKSIKTDID
;
A
#
# COMPACT_ATOMS: atom_id res chain seq x y z
N MET A 1 -20.61 -18.09 20.15
CA MET A 1 -19.40 -18.89 19.83
C MET A 1 -19.70 -20.15 18.99
N PHE A 2 -20.90 -20.73 19.02
CA PHE A 2 -21.26 -21.94 18.25
C PHE A 2 -21.67 -21.74 16.78
N GLU A 3 -21.82 -20.50 16.32
CA GLU A 3 -22.40 -20.27 14.99
C GLU A 3 -21.47 -20.69 13.85
N ILE A 4 -20.18 -20.40 13.99
CA ILE A 4 -19.16 -20.79 13.00
C ILE A 4 -18.95 -22.31 12.99
N SER A 5 -18.94 -22.95 14.17
CA SER A 5 -18.85 -24.41 14.29
C SER A 5 -20.08 -25.14 13.76
N ASN A 6 -21.22 -24.46 13.69
CA ASN A 6 -22.46 -24.97 13.07
C ASN A 6 -22.56 -24.66 11.57
N GLY A 7 -21.45 -24.25 10.94
CA GLY A 7 -21.41 -23.98 9.51
C GLY A 7 -22.09 -22.68 9.07
N LYS A 8 -22.52 -21.81 10.00
CA LYS A 8 -23.04 -20.49 9.60
C LYS A 8 -21.92 -19.67 8.97
N ARG A 9 -22.23 -19.02 7.85
CA ARG A 9 -21.36 -18.12 7.08
C ARG A 9 -22.10 -16.83 6.78
N GLU A 10 -21.36 -15.82 6.34
CA GLU A 10 -21.95 -14.56 5.92
C GLU A 10 -22.91 -14.74 4.75
N THR A 11 -23.95 -13.91 4.73
CA THR A 11 -24.84 -13.79 3.58
C THR A 11 -24.16 -12.87 2.56
N PRO A 12 -24.05 -13.27 1.27
CA PRO A 12 -23.46 -12.41 0.25
C PRO A 12 -24.14 -11.04 0.18
N ILE A 13 -23.34 -9.98 0.10
CA ILE A 13 -23.85 -8.61 -0.05
C ILE A 13 -24.38 -8.45 -1.49
N PRO A 14 -25.56 -7.86 -1.70
CA PRO A 14 -26.08 -7.59 -3.05
C PRO A 14 -25.08 -6.84 -3.92
N ASN A 15 -25.00 -7.23 -5.20
CA ASN A 15 -24.04 -6.71 -6.20
C ASN A 15 -22.56 -7.09 -5.97
N THR A 16 -22.26 -8.00 -5.04
CA THR A 16 -20.91 -8.59 -4.98
C THR A 16 -20.72 -9.52 -6.20
N PRO A 17 -19.58 -9.43 -6.93
CA PRO A 17 -19.27 -10.35 -8.02
C PRO A 17 -19.35 -11.81 -7.58
N SER A 18 -19.98 -12.65 -8.41
CA SER A 18 -20.19 -14.09 -8.11
C SER A 18 -18.90 -14.84 -7.83
N GLU A 19 -17.84 -14.47 -8.53
CA GLU A 19 -16.55 -15.10 -8.47
C GLU A 19 -15.81 -14.70 -7.19
N TYR A 20 -15.92 -13.44 -6.75
CA TYR A 20 -15.45 -13.04 -5.42
C TYR A 20 -16.18 -13.81 -4.31
N ILE A 21 -17.50 -14.02 -4.45
CA ILE A 21 -18.29 -14.87 -3.56
C ILE A 21 -17.75 -16.29 -3.52
N ASN A 22 -17.45 -16.86 -4.68
CA ASN A 22 -16.90 -18.19 -4.80
C ASN A 22 -15.53 -18.33 -4.10
N ILE A 23 -14.65 -17.33 -4.26
CA ILE A 23 -13.33 -17.31 -3.63
C ILE A 23 -13.44 -17.39 -2.11
N TYR A 24 -14.16 -16.47 -1.46
CA TYR A 24 -14.26 -16.52 0.01
C TYR A 24 -15.04 -17.74 0.52
N THR A 25 -15.99 -18.25 -0.28
CA THR A 25 -16.73 -19.48 0.06
C THR A 25 -15.79 -20.70 0.10
N LYS A 26 -14.84 -20.81 -0.84
CA LYS A 26 -13.80 -21.85 -0.83
C LYS A 26 -12.84 -21.68 0.35
N CYS A 27 -12.40 -20.45 0.63
CA CYS A 27 -11.53 -20.14 1.76
C CYS A 27 -12.14 -20.54 3.12
N TRP A 28 -13.47 -20.56 3.22
CA TRP A 28 -14.18 -20.81 4.47
C TRP A 28 -14.80 -22.22 4.57
N LYS A 29 -14.31 -23.19 3.80
CA LYS A 29 -14.68 -24.61 3.92
C LYS A 29 -14.37 -25.16 5.30
N ASP A 30 -15.26 -25.99 5.84
CA ASP A 30 -15.09 -26.56 7.19
C ASP A 30 -13.85 -27.46 7.25
N ASN A 31 -13.66 -28.32 6.25
CA ASN A 31 -12.48 -29.14 6.10
C ASN A 31 -11.28 -28.27 5.66
N PRO A 32 -10.17 -28.26 6.41
CA PRO A 32 -8.96 -27.53 6.04
C PRO A 32 -8.36 -27.95 4.71
N ASP A 33 -8.44 -29.24 4.36
CA ASP A 33 -7.83 -29.78 3.12
C ASP A 33 -8.57 -29.32 1.84
N ASP A 34 -9.82 -28.87 1.99
CA ASP A 34 -10.63 -28.35 0.87
C ASP A 34 -10.42 -26.84 0.64
N ARG A 35 -9.61 -26.18 1.50
CA ARG A 35 -9.34 -24.75 1.38
C ARG A 35 -8.22 -24.53 0.37
N PRO A 36 -8.36 -23.51 -0.50
CA PRO A 36 -7.28 -23.13 -1.40
C PRO A 36 -6.09 -22.58 -0.61
N ASP A 37 -4.89 -22.75 -1.15
CA ASP A 37 -3.71 -22.06 -0.65
C ASP A 37 -3.69 -20.58 -1.09
N MET A 38 -2.75 -19.82 -0.52
CA MET A 38 -2.66 -18.38 -0.79
C MET A 38 -2.31 -18.07 -2.26
N GLU A 39 -1.57 -18.95 -2.95
CA GLU A 39 -1.21 -18.75 -4.35
C GLU A 39 -2.41 -18.96 -5.27
N GLN A 40 -3.26 -19.95 -4.96
CA GLN A 40 -4.53 -20.20 -5.64
C GLN A 40 -5.50 -19.03 -5.45
N VAL A 41 -5.68 -18.57 -4.21
CA VAL A 41 -6.54 -17.40 -3.91
C VAL A 41 -6.05 -16.16 -4.66
N PHE A 42 -4.74 -15.89 -4.65
CA PHE A 42 -4.17 -14.76 -5.38
C PHE A 42 -4.40 -14.87 -6.89
N SER A 43 -4.26 -16.07 -7.46
CA SER A 43 -4.47 -16.30 -8.89
C SER A 43 -5.93 -16.10 -9.30
N GLU A 44 -6.89 -16.58 -8.50
CA GLU A 44 -8.33 -16.38 -8.74
C GLU A 44 -8.70 -14.89 -8.63
N LEU A 45 -8.23 -14.19 -7.58
CA LEU A 45 -8.48 -12.75 -7.42
C LEU A 45 -7.88 -11.90 -8.55
N LYS A 46 -6.74 -12.30 -9.08
CA LYS A 46 -6.11 -11.61 -10.20
C LYS A 46 -6.93 -11.76 -11.49
N GLN A 47 -7.50 -12.94 -11.74
CA GLN A 47 -8.36 -13.16 -12.91
C GLN A 47 -9.63 -12.29 -12.87
N GLU A 48 -10.21 -12.09 -11.69
CA GLU A 48 -11.35 -11.18 -11.49
C GLU A 48 -11.01 -9.72 -11.82
N ALA A 49 -9.80 -9.28 -11.48
CA ALA A 49 -9.36 -7.92 -11.78
C ALA A 49 -9.13 -7.70 -13.29
N GLU A 50 -8.93 -8.78 -14.06
CA GLU A 50 -8.63 -8.73 -15.49
C GLU A 50 -9.90 -8.92 -16.38
N SER A 51 -11.02 -9.42 -15.84
CA SER A 51 -12.26 -9.62 -16.62
C SER A 51 -13.02 -8.33 -16.95
N ASP A 52 -12.69 -7.20 -16.30
CA ASP A 52 -13.26 -5.88 -16.57
C ASP A 52 -12.49 -5.04 -17.62
N GLY A 53 -11.57 -5.65 -18.39
CA GLY A 53 -10.81 -4.91 -19.39
C GLY A 53 -10.21 -5.78 -20.50
N ALA A 54 -10.92 -5.86 -21.63
CA ALA A 54 -10.28 -6.22 -22.90
C ALA A 54 -9.18 -5.20 -23.23
N THR A 55 -7.91 -5.61 -23.25
CA THR A 55 -7.03 -5.54 -24.42
C THR A 55 -5.74 -6.34 -24.15
N GLN A 56 -5.47 -7.27 -25.04
CA GLN A 56 -4.32 -8.16 -25.10
C GLN A 56 -3.01 -7.39 -25.30
N SER A 57 -1.90 -7.81 -24.68
CA SER A 57 -0.66 -8.07 -25.45
C SER A 57 0.42 -8.84 -24.69
N ALA A 58 0.77 -9.99 -25.27
CA ALA A 58 2.10 -10.55 -25.48
C ALA A 58 3.10 -10.76 -24.31
N LYS A 59 3.30 -12.05 -24.04
CA LYS A 59 4.56 -12.69 -23.61
C LYS A 59 5.80 -12.07 -24.27
N GLN A 60 6.90 -11.98 -23.52
CA GLN A 60 8.20 -12.51 -23.94
C GLN A 60 9.15 -12.76 -22.75
N GLN A 61 9.49 -14.03 -22.55
CA GLN A 61 10.73 -14.45 -21.89
C GLN A 61 11.89 -14.29 -22.88
N THR A 62 13.03 -13.74 -22.45
CA THR A 62 14.36 -14.24 -22.85
C THR A 62 15.39 -14.04 -21.72
N LYS A 63 16.38 -14.93 -21.72
CA LYS A 63 17.35 -15.27 -20.67
C LYS A 63 18.63 -14.42 -20.74
N SER A 64 19.05 -13.90 -19.59
CA SER A 64 20.41 -13.83 -18.97
C SER A 64 21.71 -13.58 -19.78
N LYS A 65 22.41 -12.48 -19.40
CA LYS A 65 23.76 -12.34 -18.78
C LYS A 65 24.96 -11.70 -19.57
N ALA A 66 25.42 -10.57 -19.02
CA ALA A 66 26.75 -9.89 -19.04
C ALA A 66 27.19 -9.22 -20.37
N LYS A 67 27.79 -8.01 -20.43
CA LYS A 67 28.66 -7.24 -19.51
C LYS A 67 28.79 -5.76 -19.99
N GLU A 68 29.07 -4.86 -19.04
CA GLU A 68 29.71 -3.52 -19.11
C GLU A 68 28.87 -2.22 -19.24
N LEU A 69 29.37 -1.26 -18.45
CA LEU A 69 28.85 0.06 -18.09
C LEU A 69 28.58 0.99 -19.28
N GLY A 70 27.46 1.70 -19.19
CA GLY A 70 27.23 2.95 -19.89
C GLY A 70 25.81 3.42 -19.64
N ASN A 71 25.67 4.43 -18.78
CA ASN A 71 24.46 5.21 -18.42
C ASN A 71 23.21 5.01 -19.28
N LEU A 72 22.06 4.79 -18.63
CA LEU A 72 20.74 5.39 -18.90
C LEU A 72 19.66 4.63 -18.11
N ALA A 73 19.15 5.23 -17.04
CA ALA A 73 17.85 4.89 -16.46
C ALA A 73 17.35 6.07 -15.62
N GLU A 74 16.97 7.17 -16.29
CA GLU A 74 16.38 8.35 -15.63
C GLU A 74 14.88 8.51 -15.93
N ASP A 75 14.16 7.45 -16.33
CA ASP A 75 12.75 7.58 -16.74
C ASP A 75 11.75 6.71 -15.93
N ASP A 76 12.24 5.84 -15.03
CA ASP A 76 11.38 4.96 -14.21
C ASP A 76 11.15 5.48 -12.77
N ASP A 77 11.94 6.47 -12.31
CA ASP A 77 11.96 6.91 -10.91
C ASP A 77 10.73 7.77 -10.55
N GLU A 78 10.22 8.55 -11.51
CA GLU A 78 9.14 9.51 -11.24
C GLU A 78 7.77 8.84 -11.06
N LEU A 79 7.49 7.79 -11.83
CA LEU A 79 6.26 6.99 -11.71
C LEU A 79 6.22 6.25 -10.36
N ASN A 80 7.34 5.64 -9.98
CA ASN A 80 7.51 4.95 -8.69
C ASN A 80 7.37 5.89 -7.49
N LYS A 81 7.78 7.15 -7.60
CA LYS A 81 7.63 8.16 -6.54
C LYS A 81 6.19 8.62 -6.35
N ILE A 82 5.43 8.75 -7.43
CA ILE A 82 4.00 9.10 -7.38
C ILE A 82 3.21 7.97 -6.71
N GLU A 83 3.46 6.73 -7.11
CA GLU A 83 2.81 5.56 -6.52
C GLU A 83 3.18 5.38 -5.04
N LEU A 84 4.46 5.49 -4.69
CA LEU A 84 4.93 5.48 -3.30
C LEU A 84 4.22 6.53 -2.45
N LYS A 85 4.09 7.76 -2.96
CA LYS A 85 3.41 8.86 -2.24
C LYS A 85 1.92 8.60 -2.05
N SER A 86 1.26 8.04 -3.06
CA SER A 86 -0.16 7.65 -2.97
C SER A 86 -0.38 6.58 -1.92
N LEU A 87 0.41 5.51 -1.95
CA LEU A 87 0.34 4.41 -0.98
C LEU A 87 0.67 4.88 0.44
N MET A 88 1.71 5.71 0.59
CA MET A 88 2.08 6.25 1.89
C MET A 88 0.93 7.04 2.53
N ARG A 89 0.22 7.87 1.75
CA ARG A 89 -0.95 8.60 2.28
C ARG A 89 -2.02 7.65 2.80
N LYS A 90 -2.36 6.61 2.02
CA LYS A 90 -3.36 5.61 2.43
C LYS A 90 -2.98 4.92 3.73
N LEU A 91 -1.72 4.55 3.90
CA LEU A 91 -1.23 3.93 5.14
C LEU A 91 -1.31 4.89 6.33
N LEU A 92 -0.86 6.14 6.14
CA LEU A 92 -0.91 7.17 7.20
C LEU A 92 -2.35 7.49 7.62
N GLU A 93 -3.29 7.53 6.67
CA GLU A 93 -4.69 7.88 6.93
C GLU A 93 -5.52 6.73 7.50
N LYS A 94 -5.16 5.47 7.20
CA LYS A 94 -5.97 4.30 7.60
C LYS A 94 -5.37 3.49 8.75
N ILE A 95 -4.05 3.40 8.82
CA ILE A 95 -3.34 2.49 9.74
C ILE A 95 -2.62 3.28 10.82
N TYR A 96 -1.87 4.31 10.45
CA TYR A 96 -1.04 5.10 11.37
C TYR A 96 -1.75 6.38 11.84
N THR A 97 -2.99 6.24 12.30
CA THR A 97 -3.83 7.36 12.76
C THR A 97 -3.57 7.78 14.21
N GLN A 98 -2.82 6.97 14.95
CA GLN A 98 -2.49 7.23 16.35
C GLN A 98 -1.56 8.45 16.48
N ASP A 99 -1.74 9.25 17.54
CA ASP A 99 -0.99 10.50 17.74
C ASP A 99 0.53 10.30 17.83
N GLU A 100 0.99 9.12 18.30
CA GLU A 100 2.42 8.78 18.36
C GLU A 100 3.11 8.68 16.98
N TYR A 101 2.33 8.45 15.91
CA TYR A 101 2.84 8.39 14.54
C TYR A 101 2.55 9.68 13.74
N LYS A 102 1.85 10.64 14.33
CA LYS A 102 1.38 11.85 13.65
C LYS A 102 2.46 12.92 13.61
N ILE A 103 3.09 13.08 12.44
CA ILE A 103 4.09 14.14 12.22
C ILE A 103 3.45 15.51 12.38
N LYS A 104 4.03 16.35 13.25
CA LYS A 104 3.52 17.68 13.59
C LYS A 104 3.80 18.66 12.47
N VAL A 105 2.74 19.23 11.89
CA VAL A 105 2.83 20.24 10.82
C VAL A 105 3.24 21.62 11.35
N GLU A 106 2.97 21.89 12.64
CA GLU A 106 3.36 23.11 13.35
C GLU A 106 4.89 23.26 13.45
N ASP A 107 5.59 22.14 13.56
CA ASP A 107 7.04 22.10 13.70
C ASP A 107 7.76 21.84 12.35
N PRO A 108 9.03 22.27 12.20
CA PRO A 108 9.86 21.83 11.09
C PRO A 108 9.95 20.31 11.03
N PHE A 109 10.02 19.73 9.82
CA PHE A 109 10.18 18.27 9.65
C PHE A 109 11.40 17.70 10.39
N LYS A 110 12.45 18.51 10.54
CA LYS A 110 13.69 18.15 11.25
C LYS A 110 13.67 18.50 12.76
N SER A 111 12.50 18.82 13.33
CA SER A 111 12.40 19.01 14.79
C SER A 111 12.66 17.69 15.51
N GLN A 112 13.12 17.74 16.76
CA GLN A 112 13.42 16.54 17.54
C GLN A 112 12.20 15.62 17.65
N ALA A 113 11.02 16.18 17.93
CA ALA A 113 9.77 15.42 17.98
C ALA A 113 9.45 14.70 16.66
N ASN A 114 9.55 15.39 15.52
CA ASN A 114 9.29 14.79 14.21
C ASN A 114 10.36 13.75 13.81
N ILE A 115 11.61 13.95 14.22
CA ILE A 115 12.68 12.96 14.03
C ILE A 115 12.37 11.69 14.80
N ASP A 116 11.96 11.79 16.06
CA ASP A 116 11.66 10.62 16.89
C ASP A 116 10.43 9.85 16.39
N ILE A 117 9.40 10.57 15.92
CA ILE A 117 8.25 9.95 15.22
C ILE A 117 8.73 9.19 13.98
N CYS A 118 9.54 9.82 13.12
CA CYS A 118 10.07 9.18 11.91
C CYS A 118 10.91 7.94 12.22
N ARG A 119 11.72 7.94 13.30
CA ARG A 119 12.51 6.78 13.73
C ARG A 119 11.64 5.56 14.05
N MET A 120 10.45 5.78 14.61
CA MET A 120 9.51 4.71 14.93
C MET A 120 8.64 4.31 13.72
N LEU A 121 8.22 5.29 12.93
CA LEU A 121 7.25 5.11 11.85
C LEU A 121 7.87 4.50 10.57
N ILE A 122 9.07 4.95 10.17
CA ILE A 122 9.68 4.53 8.90
C ILE A 122 9.90 3.01 8.85
N PRO A 123 10.44 2.34 9.88
CA PRO A 123 10.61 0.88 9.84
C PRO A 123 9.28 0.13 9.66
N LYS A 124 8.20 0.59 10.31
CA LYS A 124 6.87 -0.01 10.19
C LYS A 124 6.31 0.15 8.77
N LEU A 125 6.42 1.35 8.21
CA LEU A 125 6.05 1.60 6.81
C LEU A 125 6.84 0.72 5.84
N GLN A 126 8.15 0.56 6.04
CA GLN A 126 8.97 -0.31 5.20
C GLN A 126 8.50 -1.77 5.24
N GLU A 127 8.13 -2.30 6.41
CA GLU A 127 7.55 -3.65 6.50
C GLU A 127 6.21 -3.75 5.76
N ASP A 128 5.32 -2.77 5.89
CA ASP A 128 4.05 -2.77 5.16
C ASP A 128 4.26 -2.75 3.63
N PHE A 129 5.24 -1.96 3.17
CA PHE A 129 5.59 -1.92 1.75
C PHE A 129 6.14 -3.27 1.27
N LYS A 130 6.96 -3.96 2.07
CA LYS A 130 7.47 -5.29 1.72
C LYS A 130 6.36 -6.30 1.50
N LEU A 131 5.25 -6.21 2.26
CA LEU A 131 4.09 -7.10 2.10
C LEU A 131 3.42 -6.98 0.72
N ILE A 132 3.48 -5.80 0.11
CA ILE A 132 2.99 -5.56 -1.26
C ILE A 132 4.08 -5.71 -2.33
N LYS A 133 5.19 -6.40 -2.00
CA LYS A 133 6.35 -6.66 -2.87
C LYS A 133 7.09 -5.39 -3.33
N TYR A 134 6.87 -4.27 -2.65
CA TYR A 134 7.60 -3.02 -2.88
C TYR A 134 8.62 -2.82 -1.76
N ASN A 135 9.87 -2.47 -2.07
CA ASN A 135 10.93 -2.41 -1.05
C ASN A 135 11.63 -1.05 -1.06
N PRO A 136 10.98 0.02 -0.55
CA PRO A 136 11.58 1.33 -0.50
C PRO A 136 12.68 1.37 0.56
N SER A 137 13.79 2.01 0.20
CA SER A 137 14.84 2.37 1.15
C SER A 137 14.30 3.34 2.20
N TYR A 138 14.96 3.37 3.36
CA TYR A 138 14.62 4.29 4.45
C TYR A 138 14.59 5.74 3.94
N LYS A 139 15.57 6.11 3.11
CA LYS A 139 15.68 7.44 2.52
C LYS A 139 14.50 7.78 1.61
N GLN A 140 14.02 6.82 0.80
CA GLN A 140 12.84 7.04 -0.06
C GLN A 140 11.58 7.29 0.76
N VAL A 141 11.36 6.52 1.84
CA VAL A 141 10.22 6.74 2.75
C VAL A 141 10.37 8.09 3.47
N GLU A 142 11.55 8.42 3.97
CA GLU A 142 11.83 9.70 4.64
C GLU A 142 11.57 10.90 3.71
N GLU A 143 12.06 10.86 2.48
CA GLU A 143 11.84 11.92 1.48
C GLU A 143 10.37 12.07 1.12
N CYS A 144 9.63 10.96 1.04
CA CYS A 144 8.20 10.97 0.82
C CYS A 144 7.46 11.61 2.01
N LEU A 145 7.82 11.26 3.25
CA LEU A 145 7.24 11.85 4.47
C LEU A 145 7.53 13.35 4.53
N ARG A 146 8.76 13.75 4.19
CA ARG A 146 9.16 15.16 4.07
C ARG A 146 8.30 15.89 3.02
N SER A 147 8.01 15.26 1.89
CA SER A 147 7.16 15.83 0.84
C SER A 147 5.72 16.03 1.32
N ILE A 148 5.14 15.02 2.00
CA ILE A 148 3.79 15.11 2.56
C ILE A 148 3.71 16.20 3.63
N HIS A 149 4.66 16.21 4.58
CA HIS A 149 4.74 17.22 5.63
C HIS A 149 4.86 18.64 5.05
N LYS A 150 5.72 18.84 4.06
CA LYS A 150 5.88 20.14 3.39
C LYS A 150 4.55 20.64 2.82
N THR A 151 3.76 19.78 2.18
CA THR A 151 2.43 20.14 1.70
C THR A 151 1.49 20.52 2.86
N GLY A 152 1.41 19.71 3.91
CA GLY A 152 0.55 19.97 5.07
C GLY A 152 0.94 21.26 5.82
N ARG A 153 2.23 21.45 6.07
CA ARG A 153 2.77 22.67 6.70
C ARG A 153 2.49 23.92 5.87
N ASN A 154 2.64 23.86 4.55
CA ASN A 154 2.32 25.00 3.70
C ASN A 154 0.85 25.40 3.81
N THR A 155 -0.07 24.42 3.90
CA THR A 155 -1.49 24.69 4.13
C THR A 155 -1.72 25.31 5.51
N TYR A 156 -1.13 24.75 6.57
CA TYR A 156 -1.20 25.27 7.94
C TYR A 156 -0.67 26.72 8.05
N LEU A 157 0.46 27.02 7.41
CA LEU A 157 1.02 28.38 7.43
C LEU A 157 0.18 29.37 6.63
N LYS A 158 -0.55 28.91 5.60
CA LYS A 158 -1.50 29.76 4.86
C LYS A 158 -2.71 30.09 5.72
N SER A 159 -3.27 29.14 6.46
CA SER A 159 -4.43 29.40 7.33
C SER A 159 -4.11 30.38 8.45
N ILE A 160 -2.92 30.28 9.06
CA ILE A 160 -2.50 31.25 10.09
C ILE A 160 -2.39 32.67 9.51
N LYS A 161 -1.91 32.82 8.27
CA LYS A 161 -1.77 34.14 7.64
C LYS A 161 -3.13 34.76 7.31
N THR A 162 -4.11 33.95 6.91
CA THR A 162 -5.46 34.45 6.59
C THR A 162 -6.27 34.86 7.81
N ASP A 163 -5.92 34.41 9.01
CA ASP A 163 -6.60 34.79 10.27
C ASP A 163 -6.09 36.12 10.86
N ILE A 164 -5.04 36.71 10.27
CA ILE A 164 -4.38 37.93 10.76
C ILE A 164 -4.73 39.17 9.90
N ASP A 165 -5.27 38.97 8.70
CA ASP A 165 -5.73 40.03 7.78
C ASP A 165 -7.24 40.31 7.93
#